data_AF-A0A135I4W6-F1
#
_entry.id   AF-A0A135I4W6-F1
#
_cell.length_a   1.000
_cell.length_b   1.000
_cell.length_c   1.000
_cell.angle_alpha   90.00
_cell.angle_beta   90.00
_cell.angle_gamma   90.00
#
_symmetry.space_group_name_H-M   'P 1'
#
loop_
_entity.id
_entity.type
_entity.pdbx_description
1 polymer ?
#
loop_
_entity_poly.entity_id
_entity_poly.type
_entity_poly.pdbx_seq_one_letter_code
_entity_poly.pdbx_strand_id
1 'polypeptide(L)'
;MIIRKRWLLSALLVWCSNVAASESISQDVGTESEVTYDYHQIVPSETVCRSSLRQKLLEQQIAFSNSHNSPEERRFAEESIDEAREAYSQKQSYCDATLALTKYLDRKEHHMSQAAKDGQVQSFASTE
;
A
#
# COMPACT_ATOMS: atom_id res chain seq x y z
N MET A 1 -7.01 -4.89 59.29
CA MET A 1 -5.77 -4.84 58.46
C MET A 1 -6.13 -4.29 57.09
N ILE A 2 -5.98 -2.97 56.88
CA ILE A 2 -4.95 -2.29 56.06
C ILE A 2 -5.34 -2.27 54.55
N ILE A 3 -6.09 -1.24 54.11
CA ILE A 3 -5.66 -0.03 53.33
C ILE A 3 -5.62 -0.29 51.81
N ARG A 4 -6.67 0.07 51.05
CA ARG A 4 -6.85 1.31 50.22
C ARG A 4 -5.77 1.58 49.16
N LYS A 5 -6.23 1.82 47.92
CA LYS A 5 -5.87 2.93 46.97
C LYS A 5 -6.50 2.58 45.61
N ARG A 6 -7.66 3.11 45.18
CA ARG A 6 -7.97 4.49 44.78
C ARG A 6 -6.84 5.08 43.92
N TRP A 7 -6.88 4.79 42.63
CA TRP A 7 -6.20 5.57 41.61
C TRP A 7 -7.16 6.65 41.12
N LEU A 8 -6.72 7.88 41.37
CA LEU A 8 -7.39 9.11 41.04
C LEU A 8 -7.25 9.38 39.54
N LEU A 9 -8.36 9.84 38.98
CA LEU A 9 -8.48 10.75 37.86
C LEU A 9 -7.24 11.65 37.67
N SER A 10 -6.76 11.74 36.44
CA SER A 10 -6.03 12.90 35.97
C SER A 10 -6.52 13.24 34.58
N ALA A 11 -7.45 14.19 34.57
CA ALA A 11 -7.86 14.93 33.39
C ALA A 11 -6.71 15.88 33.01
N LEU A 12 -6.27 15.81 31.77
CA LEU A 12 -5.61 16.93 31.10
C LEU A 12 -6.33 17.15 29.77
N LEU A 13 -7.31 18.04 29.85
CA LEU A 13 -7.92 18.74 28.73
C LEU A 13 -6.83 19.61 28.08
N VAL A 14 -6.39 19.23 26.88
CA VAL A 14 -5.66 20.16 26.00
C VAL A 14 -6.70 20.75 25.05
N TRP A 15 -7.05 22.00 25.35
CA TRP A 15 -7.76 22.90 24.46
C TRP A 15 -6.92 23.15 23.20
N CYS A 16 -7.42 22.74 22.03
CA CYS A 16 -7.10 23.44 20.80
C CYS A 16 -8.29 24.34 20.47
N SER A 17 -8.11 25.63 20.75
CA SER A 17 -9.02 26.69 20.37
C SER A 17 -9.23 26.71 18.85
N ASN A 18 -10.47 26.92 18.48
CA ASN A 18 -10.95 27.20 17.13
C ASN A 18 -10.11 28.29 16.43
N VAL A 19 -9.66 28.00 15.21
CA VAL A 19 -9.58 29.00 14.14
C VAL A 19 -10.57 28.56 13.07
N ALA A 20 -11.76 29.14 13.14
CA ALA A 20 -12.62 29.30 11.98
C ALA A 20 -12.06 30.49 11.20
N ALA A 21 -11.64 30.26 9.97
CA ALA A 21 -11.48 31.31 8.97
C ALA A 21 -12.42 30.95 7.82
N SER A 22 -13.49 31.72 7.72
CA SER A 22 -14.49 31.70 6.66
C SER A 22 -14.04 32.52 5.45
N GLU A 23 -14.61 32.15 4.29
CA GLU A 23 -14.76 32.91 3.04
C GLU A 23 -13.48 33.12 2.19
N SER A 24 -13.50 32.94 0.87
CA SER A 24 -14.58 33.15 -0.10
C SER A 24 -14.60 32.08 -1.20
N ILE A 25 -15.79 31.62 -1.56
CA ILE A 25 -16.02 30.86 -2.80
C ILE A 25 -16.24 31.90 -3.91
N SER A 26 -15.20 32.11 -4.72
CA SER A 26 -15.38 32.72 -6.04
C SER A 26 -15.90 31.65 -6.99
N GLN A 27 -17.18 31.73 -7.30
CA GLN A 27 -17.81 31.00 -8.40
C GLN A 27 -17.34 31.66 -9.70
N ASP A 28 -16.30 31.10 -10.32
CA ASP A 28 -15.91 31.53 -11.67
C ASP A 28 -16.72 30.76 -12.71
N VAL A 29 -17.17 31.54 -13.69
CA VAL A 29 -18.13 31.21 -14.72
C VAL A 29 -17.50 30.22 -15.70
N GLY A 30 -18.30 29.22 -16.10
CA GLY A 30 -17.92 28.19 -17.05
C GLY A 30 -17.31 28.77 -18.33
N THR A 31 -16.07 28.38 -18.57
CA THR A 31 -15.56 28.17 -19.92
C THR A 31 -15.26 26.69 -20.04
N GLU A 32 -15.92 26.05 -21.00
CA GLU A 32 -15.62 24.70 -21.49
C GLU A 32 -14.17 24.72 -22.00
N SER A 33 -13.25 24.55 -21.06
CA SER A 33 -11.84 24.30 -21.34
C SER A 33 -11.70 22.80 -21.42
N GLU A 34 -11.26 22.33 -22.58
CA GLU A 34 -10.81 20.97 -22.83
C GLU A 34 -9.86 20.56 -21.69
N VAL A 35 -10.37 19.75 -20.75
CA VAL A 35 -9.61 19.28 -19.59
C VAL A 35 -8.55 18.32 -20.11
N THR A 36 -7.41 18.89 -20.44
CA THR A 36 -6.21 18.14 -20.74
C THR A 36 -5.67 17.70 -19.38
N TYR A 37 -5.97 16.45 -18.99
CA TYR A 37 -5.45 15.90 -17.74
C TYR A 37 -3.92 15.77 -17.88
N ASP A 38 -3.18 16.78 -17.43
CA ASP A 38 -1.75 16.63 -17.17
C ASP A 38 -1.62 15.69 -15.98
N TYR A 39 -1.48 14.39 -16.29
CA TYR A 39 -1.18 13.36 -15.32
C TYR A 39 0.28 13.53 -14.89
N HIS A 40 0.54 14.63 -14.19
CA HIS A 40 1.78 14.85 -13.47
C HIS A 40 1.95 13.62 -12.59
N GLN A 41 2.94 12.76 -12.88
CA GLN A 41 3.21 11.60 -12.04
C GLN A 41 3.54 12.13 -10.65
N ILE A 42 2.58 12.01 -9.73
CA ILE A 42 2.74 12.47 -8.36
C ILE A 42 3.78 11.56 -7.75
N VAL A 43 5.03 12.04 -7.73
CA VAL A 43 6.13 11.35 -7.04
C VAL A 43 5.74 11.30 -5.57
N PRO A 44 5.50 10.11 -5.00
CA PRO A 44 5.08 10.00 -3.62
C PRO A 44 6.19 10.50 -2.69
N SER A 45 5.81 11.17 -1.61
CA SER A 45 6.79 11.55 -0.58
C SER A 45 7.27 10.34 0.21
N GLU A 46 8.47 10.43 0.78
CA GLU A 46 9.05 9.37 1.64
C GLU A 46 8.12 8.95 2.79
N THR A 47 7.35 9.88 3.36
CA THR A 47 6.38 9.58 4.42
C THR A 47 5.25 8.69 3.93
N VAL A 48 4.73 8.96 2.72
CA VAL A 48 3.67 8.15 2.10
C VAL A 48 4.22 6.77 1.75
N CYS A 49 5.41 6.71 1.14
CA CYS A 49 6.08 5.45 0.83
C CYS A 49 6.35 4.62 2.09
N ARG A 50 6.80 5.23 3.18
CA ARG A 50 7.03 4.52 4.46
C ARG A 50 5.75 3.88 5.00
N SER A 51 4.62 4.59 4.93
CA SER A 51 3.33 4.05 5.37
C SER A 51 2.88 2.89 4.47
N SER A 52 3.03 3.04 3.15
CA SER A 52 2.73 1.98 2.18
C SER A 52 3.62 0.75 2.39
N LEU A 53 4.93 0.95 2.55
CA LEU A 53 5.89 -0.13 2.80
C LEU A 53 5.53 -0.91 4.07
N ARG A 54 5.19 -0.21 5.16
CA ARG A 54 4.79 -0.85 6.42
C ARG A 54 3.57 -1.73 6.25
N GLN A 55 2.55 -1.23 5.55
CA GLN A 55 1.34 -1.99 5.30
C GLN A 55 1.66 -3.25 4.47
N LYS A 56 2.36 -3.09 3.34
CA LYS A 56 2.70 -4.21 2.45
C LYS A 56 3.58 -5.25 3.15
N LEU A 57 4.60 -4.82 3.91
CA LEU A 57 5.43 -5.74 4.68
C LEU A 57 4.64 -6.52 5.73
N LEU A 58 3.66 -5.90 6.39
CA LEU A 58 2.77 -6.59 7.32
C LEU A 58 1.95 -7.67 6.59
N GLU A 59 1.38 -7.35 5.43
CA GLU A 59 0.64 -8.31 4.60
C GLU A 59 1.51 -9.53 4.23
N GLN A 60 2.76 -9.29 3.82
CA GLN A 60 3.69 -10.38 3.50
C GLN A 60 4.12 -11.18 4.74
N GLN A 61 4.30 -10.54 5.89
CA GLN A 61 4.58 -11.25 7.15
C GLN A 61 3.41 -12.16 7.57
N ILE A 62 2.17 -11.71 7.39
CA ILE A 62 0.98 -12.52 7.60
C ILE A 62 0.98 -13.71 6.63
N ALA A 63 1.25 -13.47 5.35
CA ALA A 63 1.32 -14.53 4.34
C ALA A 63 2.42 -15.57 4.63
N PHE A 64 3.59 -15.14 5.07
CA PHE A 64 4.70 -16.03 5.44
C PHE A 64 4.41 -16.88 6.68
N SER A 65 3.79 -16.27 7.70
CA SER A 65 3.51 -16.91 8.99
C SER A 65 2.30 -17.84 8.98
N ASN A 66 1.37 -17.68 8.03
CA ASN A 66 0.21 -18.53 7.94
C ASN A 66 0.57 -19.95 7.47
N SER A 67 0.43 -20.94 8.35
CA SER A 67 0.71 -22.35 8.05
C SER A 67 -0.27 -22.99 7.06
N HIS A 68 -1.43 -22.37 6.81
CA HIS A 68 -2.39 -22.83 5.81
C HIS A 68 -1.98 -22.46 4.38
N ASN A 69 -1.08 -21.49 4.21
CA ASN A 69 -0.54 -21.15 2.89
C ASN A 69 0.42 -22.25 2.42
N SER A 70 0.47 -22.46 1.11
CA SER A 70 1.39 -23.41 0.51
C SER A 70 2.85 -23.01 0.78
N PRO A 71 3.79 -23.98 0.76
CA PRO A 71 5.22 -23.66 0.90
C PRO A 71 5.72 -22.63 -0.12
N GLU A 72 5.19 -22.66 -1.35
CA GLU A 72 5.53 -21.72 -2.41
C GLU A 72 5.03 -20.31 -2.11
N GLU A 73 3.78 -20.15 -1.65
CA GLU A 73 3.25 -18.83 -1.26
C GLU A 73 4.02 -18.22 -0.10
N ARG A 74 4.40 -19.03 0.89
CA ARG A 74 5.21 -18.59 2.03
C ARG A 74 6.61 -18.16 1.60
N ARG A 75 7.26 -18.96 0.75
CA ARG A 75 8.57 -18.60 0.17
C ARG A 75 8.50 -17.30 -0.61
N PHE A 76 7.48 -17.13 -1.44
CA PHE A 76 7.30 -15.91 -2.20
C PHE A 76 7.12 -14.67 -1.29
N ALA A 77 6.34 -14.81 -0.21
CA ALA A 77 6.17 -13.74 0.77
C ALA A 77 7.50 -13.37 1.45
N GLU A 78 8.30 -14.37 1.83
CA GLU A 78 9.66 -14.18 2.37
C GLU A 78 10.58 -13.45 1.39
N GLU A 79 10.70 -13.94 0.16
CA GLU A 79 11.53 -13.33 -0.88
C GLU A 79 11.12 -11.88 -1.18
N SER A 80 9.81 -11.59 -1.18
CA SER A 80 9.32 -10.22 -1.37
C SER A 80 9.74 -9.26 -0.24
N ILE A 81 9.77 -9.75 1.01
CA ILE A 81 10.24 -8.99 2.17
C ILE A 81 11.73 -8.71 2.03
N ASP A 82 12.50 -9.69 1.59
CA ASP A 82 13.95 -9.57 1.44
C ASP A 82 14.33 -8.61 0.31
N GLU A 83 13.61 -8.64 -0.82
CA GLU A 83 13.77 -7.65 -1.91
C GLU A 83 13.56 -6.21 -1.40
N ALA A 84 12.52 -5.99 -0.60
CA ALA A 84 12.24 -4.69 -0.02
C ALA A 84 13.35 -4.23 0.95
N ARG A 85 13.85 -5.15 1.78
CA ARG A 85 14.94 -4.90 2.73
C ARG A 85 16.24 -4.58 2.01
N GLU A 86 16.56 -5.32 0.96
CA GLU A 86 17.75 -5.11 0.15
C GLU A 86 17.71 -3.73 -0.50
N ALA A 87 16.61 -3.39 -1.18
CA ALA A 87 16.44 -2.08 -1.80
C ALA A 87 16.57 -0.92 -0.79
N TYR A 88 15.98 -1.06 0.41
CA TYR A 88 16.16 -0.07 1.48
C TYR A 88 17.61 0.00 1.96
N SER A 89 18.28 -1.14 2.15
CA SER A 89 19.66 -1.17 2.63
C SER A 89 20.62 -0.44 1.68
N GLN A 90 20.40 -0.58 0.37
CA GLN A 90 21.23 0.03 -0.67
C GLN A 90 20.96 1.52 -0.85
N LYS A 91 19.69 1.95 -0.83
CA LYS A 91 19.28 3.30 -1.22
C LYS A 91 18.82 4.20 -0.06
N GLN A 92 18.51 3.61 1.08
CA GLN A 92 17.97 4.29 2.27
C GLN A 92 16.69 5.09 1.97
N SER A 93 15.91 4.67 0.97
CA SER A 93 14.63 5.28 0.56
C SER A 93 13.48 4.31 0.75
N TYR A 94 12.41 4.76 1.39
CA TYR A 94 11.18 3.98 1.52
C TYR A 94 10.46 3.86 0.18
N CYS A 95 10.56 4.86 -0.69
CA CYS A 95 9.95 4.80 -2.02
C CYS A 95 10.61 3.74 -2.90
N ASP A 96 11.93 3.66 -2.89
CA ASP A 96 12.64 2.59 -3.61
C ASP A 96 12.30 1.21 -3.08
N ALA A 97 12.26 1.03 -1.75
CA ALA A 97 11.88 -0.24 -1.13
C ALA A 97 10.43 -0.64 -1.46
N THR A 98 9.50 0.33 -1.45
CA THR A 98 8.09 0.11 -1.82
C THR A 98 7.96 -0.30 -3.28
N LEU A 99 8.74 0.35 -4.16
CA LEU A 99 8.76 0.04 -5.58
C LEU A 99 9.32 -1.35 -5.85
N ALA A 100 10.42 -1.73 -5.19
CA ALA A 100 11.03 -3.05 -5.32
C ALA A 100 10.05 -4.15 -4.88
N LEU A 101 9.43 -3.98 -3.71
CA LEU A 101 8.38 -4.87 -3.20
C LEU A 101 7.22 -4.99 -4.20
N THR A 102 6.67 -3.87 -4.65
CA THR A 102 5.51 -3.87 -5.56
C THR A 102 5.84 -4.56 -6.88
N LYS A 103 7.00 -4.25 -7.49
CA LYS A 103 7.46 -4.93 -8.70
C LYS A 103 7.63 -6.44 -8.51
N TYR A 104 8.12 -6.86 -7.35
CA TYR A 104 8.25 -8.29 -7.04
C TYR A 104 6.88 -8.95 -6.95
N LEU A 105 5.91 -8.34 -6.25
CA LEU A 105 4.54 -8.83 -6.12
C LEU A 105 3.83 -8.91 -7.49
N ASP A 106 3.94 -7.87 -8.32
CA ASP A 106 3.30 -7.81 -9.64
C ASP A 106 3.79 -8.95 -10.56
N ARG A 107 5.07 -9.35 -10.46
CA ARG A 107 5.59 -10.49 -11.23
C ARG A 107 4.83 -11.77 -10.93
N LYS A 108 4.48 -12.04 -9.67
CA LYS A 108 3.69 -13.24 -9.33
C LYS A 108 2.30 -13.21 -9.94
N GLU A 109 1.62 -12.07 -9.89
CA GLU A 109 0.30 -11.93 -10.52
C GLU A 109 0.38 -12.19 -12.03
N HIS A 110 1.44 -11.68 -12.68
CA HIS A 110 1.69 -11.97 -14.09
C HIS A 110 1.99 -13.44 -14.37
N HIS A 111 2.82 -14.10 -13.57
CA HIS A 111 3.09 -15.54 -13.74
C HIS A 111 1.84 -16.40 -13.53
N MET A 112 1.01 -16.09 -12.54
CA MET A 112 -0.25 -16.81 -12.27
C MET A 112 -1.27 -16.60 -13.39
N SER A 113 -1.38 -15.37 -13.93
CA SER A 113 -2.32 -15.07 -15.01
C SER A 113 -1.89 -15.66 -16.36
N GLN A 114 -0.60 -15.87 -16.60
CA GLN A 114 -0.11 -16.57 -17.80
C GLN A 114 -0.30 -18.08 -17.69
N ALA A 115 0.01 -18.68 -16.54
CA ALA A 115 -0.22 -20.12 -16.30
C ALA A 115 -1.70 -20.51 -16.50
N ALA A 116 -2.64 -19.62 -16.17
CA ALA A 116 -4.06 -19.83 -16.41
C ALA A 116 -4.46 -19.83 -17.90
N LYS A 117 -3.72 -19.13 -18.76
CA LYS A 117 -4.02 -19.02 -20.21
C LYS A 117 -3.48 -20.19 -21.02
N ASP A 118 -2.34 -20.76 -20.61
CA ASP A 118 -1.73 -21.90 -21.31
C ASP A 118 -2.58 -23.19 -21.23
N GLY A 119 -3.56 -23.23 -20.33
CA GLY A 119 -4.56 -24.30 -20.24
C GLY A 119 -5.80 -24.11 -21.12
N GLN A 120 -5.97 -22.96 -21.79
CA GLN A 120 -7.16 -22.67 -22.59
C GLN A 120 -6.95 -23.12 -24.05
N VAL A 121 -7.28 -24.38 -24.35
CA VAL A 121 -7.30 -24.92 -25.72
C VAL A 121 -8.35 -24.12 -26.51
N GLN A 122 -7.92 -23.22 -27.39
CA GLN A 122 -8.84 -22.50 -28.28
C GLN A 122 -9.34 -23.49 -29.34
N SER A 123 -10.49 -24.11 -29.08
CA SER A 123 -11.23 -24.86 -30.08
C SER A 123 -11.81 -23.90 -31.10
N PHE A 124 -11.08 -23.65 -32.18
CA PHE A 124 -11.63 -23.00 -33.36
C PHE A 124 -12.53 -24.00 -34.07
N ALA A 125 -13.84 -23.80 -33.97
CA ALA A 125 -14.80 -24.47 -34.85
C ALA A 125 -14.62 -23.89 -36.26
N SER A 126 -14.03 -24.68 -37.17
CA SER A 126 -14.05 -24.39 -38.59
C SER A 126 -15.49 -24.55 -39.09
N THR A 127 -16.17 -23.42 -39.31
CA THR A 127 -17.43 -23.41 -40.05
C THR A 127 -17.10 -23.59 -41.53
N GLU A 128 -17.59 -24.70 -42.10
CA GLU A 128 -17.62 -24.98 -43.55
C GLU A 128 -18.54 -24.01 -44.30
#